data_AF-A0A350Y978-F1
#
_entry.id   AF-A0A350Y978-F1
#
_cell.length_a   1.000
_cell.length_b   1.000
_cell.length_c   1.000
_cell.angle_alpha   90.00
_cell.angle_beta   90.00
_cell.angle_gamma   90.00
#
_symmetry.space_group_name_H-M   'P 1'
#
loop_
_entity.id
_entity.type
_entity.pdbx_description
1 polymer ?
#
loop_
_entity_poly.entity_id
_entity_poly.type
_entity_poly.pdbx_seq_one_letter_code
_entity_poly.pdbx_strand_id
1 'polypeptide(L)'
;MINPMNPSGANQTDISFPHSWNYEATVAEVERIIKQIESGELELAEVFDQFATAVDYLRQCDKFLSERKQQRDLLIETLVDESEF
;
A
#
# COMPACT_ATOMS: atom_id res chain seq x y z
N MET A 1 17.49 -19.15 -24.61
CA MET A 1 17.43 -17.87 -23.86
C MET A 1 16.13 -17.87 -23.09
N ILE A 2 16.21 -18.00 -21.77
CA ILE A 2 15.06 -18.08 -20.87
C ILE A 2 14.65 -16.64 -20.58
N ASN A 3 13.45 -16.25 -21.00
CA ASN A 3 12.88 -14.96 -20.63
C ASN A 3 12.26 -15.15 -19.24
N PRO A 4 12.78 -14.54 -18.15
CA PRO A 4 12.10 -14.64 -16.87
C PRO A 4 10.81 -13.85 -16.98
N MET A 5 9.70 -14.55 -16.71
CA MET A 5 8.38 -13.99 -16.49
C MET A 5 8.48 -12.75 -15.60
N ASN A 6 8.11 -11.61 -16.17
CA ASN A 6 7.73 -10.43 -15.41
C ASN A 6 6.26 -10.62 -15.02
N PRO A 7 5.90 -10.81 -13.74
CA PRO A 7 4.51 -10.77 -13.32
C PRO A 7 4.10 -9.31 -13.11
N SER A 8 4.27 -8.47 -14.14
CA SER A 8 3.60 -7.17 -14.18
C SER A 8 2.19 -7.41 -14.69
N GLY A 9 1.18 -7.21 -13.83
CA GLY A 9 -0.20 -7.03 -14.28
C GLY A 9 -1.25 -7.96 -13.68
N ALA A 10 -1.08 -8.48 -12.46
CA ALA A 10 -2.20 -9.12 -11.75
C ALA A 10 -2.86 -8.10 -10.80
N ASN A 11 -3.83 -7.38 -11.37
CA ASN A 11 -4.88 -6.58 -10.71
C ASN A 11 -4.44 -5.41 -9.82
N GLN A 12 -4.29 -4.24 -10.44
CA GLN A 12 -4.76 -2.99 -9.83
C GLN A 12 -6.29 -3.07 -9.74
N THR A 13 -6.81 -3.90 -8.84
CA THR A 13 -8.18 -3.75 -8.35
C THR A 13 -8.34 -2.30 -7.92
N ASP A 14 -9.44 -1.68 -8.31
CA ASP A 14 -9.76 -0.31 -7.92
C ASP A 14 -9.97 -0.27 -6.40
N ILE A 15 -8.87 -0.13 -5.65
CA ILE A 15 -8.87 -0.08 -4.19
C ILE A 15 -9.58 1.22 -3.81
N SER A 16 -10.88 1.14 -3.55
CA SER A 16 -11.67 2.27 -3.08
C SER A 16 -11.52 2.39 -1.57
N PHE A 17 -11.06 3.54 -1.09
CA PHE A 17 -10.95 3.80 0.33
C PHE A 17 -12.31 4.14 0.94
N PRO A 18 -12.70 3.52 2.07
CA PRO A 18 -13.80 4.01 2.89
C PRO A 18 -13.58 5.49 3.28
N HIS A 19 -14.66 6.25 3.46
CA HIS A 19 -14.56 7.67 3.82
C HIS A 19 -13.82 7.90 5.16
N SER A 20 -13.83 6.90 6.05
CA SER A 20 -13.15 6.91 7.35
C SER A 20 -11.75 6.30 7.32
N TRP A 21 -11.21 5.97 6.13
CA TRP A 21 -9.90 5.34 6.02
C TRP A 21 -8.78 6.33 6.35
N ASN A 22 -7.76 5.86 7.08
CA ASN A 22 -6.63 6.66 7.51
C ASN A 22 -5.33 5.86 7.36
N TYR A 23 -4.37 6.43 6.64
CA TYR A 23 -3.08 5.80 6.36
C TYR A 23 -2.35 5.35 7.64
N GLU A 24 -2.20 6.24 8.63
CA GLU A 24 -1.44 5.91 9.84
C GLU A 24 -2.13 4.84 10.71
N ALA A 25 -3.46 4.85 10.75
CA ALA A 25 -4.21 3.80 11.42
C ALA A 25 -4.03 2.44 10.72
N THR A 26 -4.04 2.42 9.38
CA THR A 26 -3.81 1.20 8.60
C THR A 26 -2.38 0.69 8.76
N VAL A 27 -1.38 1.57 8.81
CA VAL A 27 0.02 1.20 9.11
C VAL A 27 0.13 0.59 10.51
N ALA A 28 -0.48 1.20 11.52
CA ALA A 28 -0.48 0.66 12.88
C ALA A 28 -1.10 -0.74 12.95
N GLU A 29 -2.13 -1.00 12.15
CA GLU A 29 -2.75 -2.32 12.06
C GLU A 29 -1.84 -3.34 11.37
N VAL A 30 -1.12 -2.96 10.32
CA VAL A 30 -0.09 -3.81 9.69
C VAL A 30 1.00 -4.18 10.70
N GLU A 31 1.51 -3.21 11.47
CA GLU A 31 2.51 -3.46 12.51
C GLU A 31 2.00 -4.41 13.60
N ARG A 32 0.73 -4.26 14.00
CA ARG A 32 0.08 -5.16 14.96
C ARG A 32 0.02 -6.60 14.41
N ILE A 33 -0.35 -6.76 13.15
CA ILE A 33 -0.40 -8.07 12.48
C ILE A 33 1.00 -8.70 12.43
N ILE A 34 2.02 -7.94 12.04
CA ILE A 34 3.41 -8.43 11.98
C ILE A 34 3.87 -8.91 13.36
N LYS A 35 3.64 -8.12 14.42
CA LYS A 35 3.99 -8.54 15.80
C LYS A 35 3.29 -9.84 16.21
N GLN A 36 2.04 -10.03 15.81
CA GLN A 36 1.30 -11.26 16.13
C GLN A 36 1.84 -12.47 15.35
N ILE A 37 2.28 -12.29 14.11
CA ILE A 37 2.93 -13.36 13.34
C ILE A 37 4.30 -13.69 13.95
N GLU A 38 5.07 -12.66 14.31
CA GLU A 38 6.42 -12.80 14.89
C GLU A 38 6.40 -13.39 16.31
N SER A 39 5.28 -13.35 17.03
CA SER A 39 5.17 -13.99 18.35
C SER A 39 5.26 -15.51 18.27
N GLY A 40 4.90 -16.10 17.11
CA GLY A 40 4.85 -17.54 16.91
C GLY A 40 3.71 -18.23 17.66
N GLU A 41 2.72 -17.49 18.16
CA GLU A 41 1.58 -18.01 18.92
C GLU A 41 0.38 -18.40 18.04
N LEU A 42 0.41 -18.05 16.75
CA LEU A 42 -0.65 -18.34 15.80
C LEU A 42 -0.50 -19.75 15.20
N GLU A 43 -1.63 -20.42 15.01
CA GLU A 43 -1.68 -21.61 14.17
C GLU A 43 -1.37 -21.26 12.72
N LEU A 44 -0.84 -22.23 11.96
CA LEU A 44 -0.41 -21.97 10.58
C LEU A 44 -1.53 -21.40 9.69
N ALA A 45 -2.76 -21.87 9.88
CA ALA A 45 -3.92 -21.34 9.15
C ALA A 45 -4.17 -19.86 9.48
N GLU A 46 -4.07 -19.48 10.76
CA GLU A 46 -4.25 -18.10 11.21
C GLU A 46 -3.13 -17.19 10.70
N VAL A 47 -1.89 -17.70 10.59
CA VAL A 47 -0.78 -16.96 9.97
C VAL A 47 -1.12 -16.57 8.53
N PHE A 48 -1.70 -17.48 7.74
CA PHE A 48 -2.09 -17.17 6.36
C PHE A 48 -3.19 -16.10 6.29
N ASP A 49 -4.19 -16.17 7.17
CA ASP A 49 -5.29 -15.19 7.21
C ASP A 49 -4.78 -13.80 7.61
N GLN A 50 -3.93 -13.74 8.65
CA GLN A 50 -3.30 -12.50 9.09
C GLN A 50 -2.39 -11.93 8.00
N PHE A 51 -1.59 -12.77 7.35
CA PHE A 51 -0.70 -12.35 6.28
C PHE A 51 -1.47 -11.81 5.06
N ALA A 52 -2.55 -12.49 4.64
CA ALA A 52 -3.39 -12.01 3.55
C ALA A 52 -4.02 -10.65 3.86
N THR A 53 -4.46 -10.45 5.11
CA THR A 53 -4.99 -9.17 5.60
C THR A 53 -3.91 -8.07 5.55
N ALA A 54 -2.69 -8.35 6.02
CA ALA A 54 -1.59 -7.40 5.96
C ALA A 54 -1.22 -7.02 4.52
N VAL A 55 -1.24 -7.98 3.58
CA VAL A 55 -1.00 -7.70 2.15
C VAL A 55 -2.05 -6.74 1.58
N ASP A 56 -3.32 -6.92 1.92
CA ASP A 56 -4.39 -6.01 1.47
C ASP A 56 -4.18 -4.59 2.02
N TYR A 57 -3.88 -4.46 3.31
CA TYR A 57 -3.57 -3.17 3.93
C TYR A 57 -2.31 -2.51 3.32
N LEU A 58 -1.27 -3.28 3.02
CA LEU A 58 -0.07 -2.75 2.37
C LEU A 58 -0.38 -2.23 0.96
N ARG A 59 -1.26 -2.91 0.20
CA ARG A 59 -1.71 -2.42 -1.11
C ARG A 59 -2.51 -1.13 -1.00
N GLN A 60 -3.35 -1.00 0.03
CA GLN A 60 -4.06 0.23 0.34
C GLN A 60 -3.09 1.39 0.63
N CYS A 61 -2.09 1.14 1.49
CA CYS A 61 -1.03 2.10 1.80
C CYS A 61 -0.26 2.54 0.55
N ASP A 62 0.15 1.58 -0.30
CA ASP A 62 0.91 1.86 -1.53
C ASP A 62 0.10 2.72 -2.51
N LYS A 63 -1.17 2.37 -2.76
CA LYS A 63 -2.05 3.18 -3.61
C LYS A 63 -2.17 4.61 -3.10
N PHE A 64 -2.42 4.78 -1.79
CA PHE A 64 -2.56 6.10 -1.20
C PHE A 64 -1.28 6.94 -1.36
N LEU A 65 -0.11 6.36 -1.06
CA LEU A 65 1.16 7.07 -1.19
C LEU A 65 1.44 7.45 -2.65
N SER A 66 1.13 6.56 -3.60
CA SER A 66 1.26 6.81 -5.03
C SER A 66 0.41 8.01 -5.47
N GLU A 67 -0.87 8.04 -5.07
CA GLU A 67 -1.78 9.15 -5.36
C GLU A 67 -1.28 10.48 -4.77
N ARG A 68 -0.81 10.48 -3.52
CA ARG A 68 -0.27 11.69 -2.86
C ARG A 68 1.03 12.17 -3.50
N LYS A 69 1.88 11.25 -3.94
CA LYS A 69 3.11 11.58 -4.67
C LYS A 69 2.78 12.27 -5.98
N GLN A 70 1.85 11.74 -6.76
CA GLN A 70 1.40 12.34 -8.01
C GLN A 70 0.82 13.75 -7.79
N GLN A 71 -0.03 13.92 -6.77
CA GLN A 71 -0.59 15.23 -6.41
C GLN A 71 0.51 16.24 -6.06
N ARG A 72 1.51 15.83 -5.27
CA ARG A 72 2.65 16.67 -4.93
C ARG A 72 3.45 17.07 -6.17
N ASP A 73 3.74 16.12 -7.06
CA ASP A 73 4.54 16.38 -8.25
C ASP A 73 3.84 17.41 -9.16
N LEU A 74 2.51 17.34 -9.31
CA LEU A 74 1.70 18.35 -10.03
C LEU A 74 1.74 19.74 -9.37
N LEU A 75 1.70 19.81 -8.04
CA LEU A 75 1.80 21.08 -7.32
C LEU A 75 3.17 21.73 -7.51
N ILE A 76 4.23 20.93 -7.55
CA ILE A 76 5.59 21.41 -7.82
C ILE A 76 5.68 21.96 -9.25
N GLU A 77 5.18 21.24 -10.25
CA GLU A 77 5.14 21.68 -11.64
C GLU A 77 4.41 23.04 -11.78
N THR A 78 3.25 23.17 -11.14
CA THR A 78 2.46 24.41 -11.16
C THR A 78 3.22 25.59 -10.53
N LEU A 79 3.90 25.37 -9.40
CA LEU A 79 4.69 26.41 -8.73
C LEU A 79 5.91 26.85 -9.54
N VAL A 80 6.54 25.92 -10.26
CA VAL A 80 7.68 26.22 -11.14
C VAL A 80 7.21 27.06 -12.32
N ASP A 81 6.11 26.68 -12.95
CA ASP A 81 5.51 27.44 -14.07
C ASP A 81 5.17 28.87 -13.65
N GLU A 82 4.61 29.10 -12.46
CA GLU A 82 4.32 30.46 -11.96
C GLU A 82 5.57 31.31 -11.69
N SER A 83 6.71 30.68 -11.42
CA SER A 83 7.96 31.37 -11.08
C SER A 83 8.81 31.79 -12.30
N GLU A 84 8.50 31.26 -13.49
CA GLU A 84 9.19 31.59 -14.75
C GLU A 84 8.53 32.74 -15.53
N PHE A 85 7.52 33.43 -14.95
CA PHE A 85 6.85 34.60 -15.52
C PHE A 85 7.21 35.92 -14.80
#